data_AF-A0A2U1KJZ8-F1
#
_entry.id   AF-A0A2U1KJZ8-F1
#
_cell.length_a   1.000
_cell.length_b   1.000
_cell.length_c   1.000
_cell.angle_alpha   90.00
_cell.angle_beta   90.00
_cell.angle_gamma   90.00
#
_symmetry.space_group_name_H-M   'P 1'
#
loop_
_entity.id
_entity.type
_entity.pdbx_description
1 polymer ?
#
loop_
_entity_poly.entity_id
_entity_poly.type
_entity_poly.pdbx_seq_one_letter_code
_entity_poly.pdbx_strand_id
1 'polypeptide(L)'
;MLLAVLIANSEGNILVERFNGVPGEERLHWRSFLVKLGADNLKGVKNEELLVACHKSVYIVYTVLGHVSIYLVGKDEYDELALSEAIFVVTSAIKDVCGKPPTERLFLDKYGRICLCLDEIVWKVSSPRLIYILQVSQKRLFTVN
;
A
#
# COMPACT_ATOMS: atom_id res chain seq x y z
N MET A 1 -11.82 8.37 -2.87
CA MET A 1 -10.59 8.94 -2.29
C MET A 1 -9.74 7.84 -1.67
N LEU A 2 -8.41 7.85 -1.89
CA LEU A 2 -7.46 7.05 -1.13
C LEU A 2 -7.28 7.66 0.27
N LEU A 3 -7.87 7.03 1.29
CA LEU A 3 -7.88 7.54 2.67
C LEU A 3 -6.55 7.31 3.37
N ALA A 4 -5.97 6.13 3.22
CA ALA A 4 -4.75 5.77 3.92
C ALA A 4 -3.88 4.80 3.12
N VAL A 5 -2.57 4.96 3.26
CA VAL A 5 -1.55 3.96 2.93
C VAL A 5 -0.74 3.70 4.18
N LEU A 6 -0.68 2.45 4.61
CA LEU A 6 0.04 2.02 5.80
C LEU A 6 0.95 0.85 5.48
N ILE A 7 2.17 0.89 5.99
CA ILE A 7 3.14 -0.18 5.88
C ILE A 7 3.60 -0.56 7.29
N ALA A 8 3.47 -1.83 7.63
CA ALA A 8 3.89 -2.35 8.92
C ALA A 8 4.85 -3.53 8.76
N ASN A 9 5.71 -3.79 9.74
CA ASN A 9 6.52 -5.00 9.78
C ASN A 9 5.66 -6.22 10.16
N SER A 10 6.28 -7.40 10.22
CA SER A 10 5.62 -8.65 10.62
C SER A 10 5.11 -8.67 12.07
N GLU A 11 5.61 -7.76 12.92
CA GLU A 11 5.16 -7.61 14.32
C GLU A 11 3.97 -6.66 14.45
N GLY A 12 3.59 -5.96 13.37
CA GLY A 12 2.54 -4.95 13.39
C GLY A 12 3.03 -3.53 13.74
N ASN A 13 4.34 -3.31 13.85
CA ASN A 13 4.91 -1.99 14.02
C ASN A 13 4.79 -1.20 12.72
N ILE A 14 4.22 0.00 12.81
CA ILE A 14 4.02 0.87 11.65
C ILE A 14 5.36 1.49 11.26
N LEU A 15 5.79 1.22 10.04
CA LEU A 15 6.99 1.78 9.44
C LEU A 15 6.65 3.08 8.69
N VAL A 16 5.58 3.06 7.90
CA VAL A 16 5.11 4.22 7.12
C VAL A 16 3.61 4.35 7.25
N GLU A 17 3.15 5.59 7.38
CA GLU A 17 1.75 5.95 7.29
C GLU A 17 1.56 7.23 6.49
N ARG A 18 0.51 7.25 5.68
CA ARG A 18 0.01 8.41 4.95
C ARG A 18 -1.50 8.41 5.06
N PHE A 19 -2.06 9.55 5.45
CA PHE A 19 -3.49 9.74 5.61
C PHE A 19 -3.94 10.98 4.82
N ASN A 20 -5.04 10.85 4.08
CA ASN A 20 -5.64 11.94 3.31
C ASN A 20 -7.04 12.21 3.85
N GLY A 21 -7.26 13.41 4.38
CA GLY A 21 -8.58 13.82 4.88
C GLY A 21 -9.08 13.06 6.13
N VAL A 22 -8.26 12.21 6.74
CA VAL A 22 -8.61 11.48 7.97
C VAL A 22 -8.22 12.31 9.21
N PRO A 23 -9.19 12.65 10.09
CA PRO A 23 -8.93 13.36 11.35
C PRO A 23 -7.96 12.60 12.25
N GLY A 24 -7.19 13.33 13.07
CA GLY A 24 -6.15 12.72 13.93
C GLY A 24 -6.67 11.62 14.85
N GLU A 25 -7.88 11.78 15.40
CA GLU A 25 -8.53 10.82 16.30
C GLU A 25 -8.84 9.49 15.59
N GLU A 26 -9.30 9.56 14.34
CA GLU A 26 -9.61 8.38 13.54
C GLU A 26 -8.34 7.64 13.07
N ARG A 27 -7.20 8.32 12.96
CA ARG A 27 -5.94 7.68 12.53
C ARG A 27 -5.53 6.58 13.49
N LEU A 28 -5.68 6.79 14.80
CA LEU A 28 -5.39 5.76 15.80
C LEU A 28 -6.29 4.53 15.61
N HIS A 29 -7.58 4.76 15.35
CA HIS A 29 -8.52 3.67 15.06
C HIS A 29 -8.10 2.88 13.82
N TRP A 30 -7.74 3.56 12.73
CA TRP A 30 -7.28 2.92 11.50
C TRP A 30 -6.01 2.09 11.70
N ARG A 31 -5.03 2.61 12.44
CA ARG A 31 -3.80 1.88 12.78
C ARG A 31 -4.10 0.56 13.47
N SER A 32 -4.85 0.61 14.57
CA SER A 32 -5.20 -0.59 15.34
C SER A 32 -6.04 -1.57 14.53
N PHE A 33 -6.98 -1.05 13.73
CA PHE A 33 -7.84 -1.88 12.88
C PHE A 33 -7.04 -2.61 11.80
N LEU A 34 -6.18 -1.92 11.06
CA LEU A 34 -5.40 -2.50 9.96
C LEU A 34 -4.37 -3.51 10.45
N VAL A 35 -3.67 -3.22 11.56
CA VAL A 35 -2.71 -4.16 12.15
C VAL A 35 -3.42 -5.41 12.65
N LYS A 36 -4.60 -5.27 13.28
CA LYS A 36 -5.41 -6.42 13.70
C LYS A 36 -5.88 -7.25 12.50
N LEU A 37 -6.39 -6.58 11.46
CA LEU A 37 -6.81 -7.22 10.21
C LEU A 37 -5.67 -8.03 9.59
N GLY A 38 -4.46 -7.48 9.54
CA GLY A 38 -3.28 -8.17 9.06
C GLY A 38 -2.90 -9.38 9.91
N ALA A 39 -2.89 -9.24 11.24
CA ALA A 39 -2.54 -10.33 12.16
C ALA A 39 -3.49 -11.54 12.06
N ASP A 40 -4.77 -11.28 11.75
CA ASP A 40 -5.80 -12.30 11.62
C ASP A 40 -5.76 -13.00 10.25
N ASN A 41 -5.44 -12.26 9.18
CA ASN A 41 -5.65 -12.74 7.81
C ASN A 41 -4.37 -13.00 7.00
N LEU A 42 -3.23 -12.38 7.33
CA LEU A 42 -1.99 -12.54 6.56
C LEU A 42 -1.18 -13.78 6.94
N LYS A 43 -1.61 -14.55 7.94
CA LYS A 43 -0.94 -15.78 8.35
C LYS A 43 -1.08 -16.86 7.27
N GLY A 44 0.05 -17.28 6.71
CA GLY A 44 0.10 -18.33 5.69
C GLY A 44 -0.24 -17.85 4.27
N VAL A 45 -0.50 -16.56 4.09
CA VAL A 45 -0.73 -15.93 2.78
C VAL A 45 0.57 -15.90 1.99
N LYS A 46 0.49 -16.17 0.68
CA LYS A 46 1.68 -16.11 -0.18
C LYS A 46 2.14 -14.66 -0.37
N ASN A 47 3.43 -14.51 -0.62
CA ASN A 47 3.97 -13.18 -0.96
C ASN A 47 3.24 -12.60 -2.17
N GLU A 48 2.84 -11.33 -2.07
CA GLU A 48 2.09 -10.56 -3.09
C GLU A 48 0.66 -11.05 -3.37
N GLU A 49 0.14 -12.00 -2.59
CA GLU A 49 -1.28 -12.37 -2.65
C GLU A 49 -2.14 -11.24 -2.07
N LEU A 50 -3.10 -10.77 -2.86
CA LEU A 50 -3.97 -9.66 -2.49
C LEU A 50 -5.15 -10.17 -1.68
N LEU A 51 -5.38 -9.53 -0.53
CA LEU A 51 -6.58 -9.71 0.26
C LEU A 51 -7.41 -8.43 0.23
N VAL A 52 -8.72 -8.62 0.24
CA VAL A 52 -9.70 -7.53 0.21
C VAL A 52 -10.61 -7.68 1.43
N ALA A 53 -10.85 -6.57 2.11
CA ALA A 53 -11.84 -6.47 3.16
C ALA A 53 -12.73 -5.26 2.89
N CYS A 54 -13.99 -5.37 3.30
CA CYS A 54 -14.93 -4.25 3.28
C CYS A 54 -15.32 -3.91 4.72
N HIS A 55 -15.21 -2.64 5.09
CA HIS A 55 -15.67 -2.15 6.38
C HIS A 55 -16.62 -0.98 6.16
N LYS A 56 -17.93 -1.22 6.33
CA LYS A 56 -18.99 -0.25 6.06
C LYS A 56 -18.95 0.24 4.60
N SER A 57 -18.56 1.50 4.37
CA SER A 57 -18.50 2.14 3.05
C SER A 57 -17.06 2.35 2.57
N VAL A 58 -16.09 1.66 3.18
CA VAL A 58 -14.70 1.69 2.74
C VAL A 58 -14.23 0.30 2.33
N TYR A 59 -13.35 0.29 1.34
CA TYR A 59 -12.64 -0.90 0.91
C TYR A 59 -11.22 -0.85 1.44
N ILE A 60 -10.71 -2.00 1.87
CA ILE A 60 -9.32 -2.19 2.28
C ILE A 60 -8.73 -3.27 1.40
N VAL A 61 -7.61 -2.96 0.74
CA VAL A 61 -6.80 -3.94 0.02
C VAL A 61 -5.44 -4.02 0.71
N TYR A 62 -4.98 -5.23 0.96
CA TYR A 62 -3.76 -5.45 1.73
C TYR A 62 -3.04 -6.72 1.29
N THR A 63 -1.72 -6.72 1.48
CA THR A 63 -0.86 -7.83 1.07
C THR A 63 0.41 -7.87 1.91
N VAL A 64 1.13 -8.99 1.82
CA VAL A 64 2.50 -9.13 2.32
C VAL A 64 3.47 -8.98 1.16
N LEU A 65 4.51 -8.18 1.37
CA LEU A 65 5.65 -8.05 0.49
C LEU A 65 6.92 -8.30 1.32
N GLY A 66 7.53 -9.48 1.17
CA GLY A 66 8.67 -9.90 1.99
C GLY A 66 8.29 -10.00 3.48
N HIS A 67 8.91 -9.15 4.31
CA HIS A 67 8.65 -9.07 5.76
C HIS A 67 7.80 -7.86 6.16
N VAL A 68 7.25 -7.13 5.18
CA VAL A 68 6.36 -6.00 5.45
C VAL A 68 4.96 -6.30 4.92
N SER A 69 3.97 -5.75 5.60
CA SER A 69 2.57 -5.76 5.21
C SER A 69 2.17 -4.37 4.75
N ILE A 70 1.42 -4.30 3.66
CA ILE A 70 1.00 -3.06 3.02
C ILE A 70 -0.53 -3.03 3.01
N TYR A 71 -1.10 -1.91 3.42
CA TYR A 71 -2.55 -1.70 3.53
C TYR A 71 -2.92 -0.41 2.82
N LEU A 72 -3.93 -0.47 1.96
CA LEU A 72 -4.56 0.69 1.36
C LEU A 72 -6.03 0.73 1.76
N VAL A 73 -6.50 1.92 2.13
CA VAL A 73 -7.90 2.17 2.47
C VAL A 73 -8.48 3.17 1.48
N GLY A 74 -9.57 2.78 0.82
CA GLY A 74 -10.29 3.60 -0.16
C GLY A 74 -11.74 3.82 0.22
N LYS A 75 -12.27 4.96 -0.20
CA LYS A 75 -13.68 5.35 -0.07
C LYS A 75 -14.19 5.86 -1.42
N ASP A 76 -15.50 5.85 -1.62
CA ASP A 76 -16.17 6.42 -2.79
C ASP A 76 -15.69 5.74 -4.08
N GLU A 77 -15.06 6.47 -5.00
CA GLU A 77 -14.53 5.97 -6.29
C GLU A 77 -13.37 4.97 -6.15
N TYR A 78 -12.83 4.79 -4.95
CA TYR A 78 -11.76 3.83 -4.69
C TYR A 78 -12.37 2.53 -4.17
N ASP A 79 -12.94 1.79 -5.11
CA ASP A 79 -13.43 0.44 -4.90
C ASP A 79 -12.29 -0.58 -4.84
N GLU A 80 -12.66 -1.86 -4.72
CA GLU A 80 -11.73 -2.99 -4.72
C GLU A 80 -10.75 -2.98 -5.90
N LEU A 81 -11.24 -2.68 -7.11
CA LEU A 81 -10.43 -2.74 -8.32
C LEU A 81 -9.41 -1.60 -8.34
N ALA A 82 -9.85 -0.37 -8.07
CA ALA A 82 -8.98 0.80 -8.02
C ALA A 82 -7.88 0.66 -6.94
N LEU A 83 -8.22 0.09 -5.78
CA LEU A 83 -7.24 -0.17 -4.72
C LEU A 83 -6.27 -1.31 -5.08
N SER A 84 -6.74 -2.33 -5.79
CA SER A 84 -5.90 -3.43 -6.29
C SER A 84 -4.86 -2.94 -7.30
N GLU A 85 -5.22 -1.97 -8.13
CA GLU A 85 -4.26 -1.32 -9.02
C GLU A 85 -3.27 -0.44 -8.24
N ALA A 86 -3.76 0.33 -7.27
CA ALA A 86 -2.92 1.19 -6.46
C ALA A 86 -1.89 0.40 -5.63
N ILE A 87 -2.29 -0.73 -5.01
CA ILE A 87 -1.35 -1.57 -4.24
C ILE A 87 -0.31 -2.23 -5.14
N PHE A 88 -0.64 -2.52 -6.40
CA PHE A 88 0.33 -3.04 -7.37
C PHE A 88 1.40 -2.00 -7.69
N VAL A 89 1.01 -0.74 -7.92
CA VAL A 89 1.96 0.37 -8.14
C VAL A 89 2.86 0.58 -6.91
N VAL A 90 2.28 0.52 -5.70
CA VAL A 90 3.02 0.66 -4.44
C VAL A 90 4.02 -0.50 -4.25
N THR A 91 3.60 -1.75 -4.40
CA THR A 91 4.46 -2.91 -4.23
C THR A 91 5.57 -2.95 -5.29
N SER A 92 5.26 -2.60 -6.54
CA SER A 92 6.22 -2.45 -7.64
C SER A 92 7.30 -1.41 -7.29
N ALA A 93 6.89 -0.21 -6.87
CA ALA A 93 7.85 0.84 -6.49
C ALA A 93 8.75 0.45 -5.30
N ILE A 94 8.21 -0.24 -4.30
CA ILE A 94 9.02 -0.72 -3.17
C ILE A 94 10.02 -1.78 -3.65
N LYS A 95 9.59 -2.71 -4.53
CA LYS A 95 10.48 -3.72 -5.12
C LYS A 95 11.58 -3.06 -5.95
N ASP A 96 11.28 -2.05 -6.75
CA ASP A 96 12.27 -1.33 -7.57
C ASP A 96 13.33 -0.65 -6.71
N VAL A 97 12.92 -0.04 -5.59
CA VAL A 97 13.85 0.60 -4.65
C VAL A 97 14.70 -0.42 -3.89
N CYS A 98 14.12 -1.57 -3.53
CA CYS A 98 14.80 -2.60 -2.74
C CYS A 98 15.61 -3.62 -3.58
N GLY A 99 15.28 -3.80 -4.86
CA GLY A 99 15.87 -4.79 -5.78
C GLY A 99 15.57 -6.27 -5.45
N LYS A 100 14.92 -6.55 -4.32
CA LYS A 100 14.55 -7.88 -3.82
C LYS A 100 13.38 -7.75 -2.85
N PRO A 101 12.70 -8.85 -2.47
CA PRO A 101 11.67 -8.81 -1.45
C PRO A 101 12.19 -8.11 -0.17
N PRO A 102 11.51 -7.05 0.30
CA PRO A 102 11.99 -6.22 1.39
C PRO A 102 11.99 -6.98 2.71
N THR A 103 13.14 -6.99 3.39
CA THR A 103 13.21 -7.26 4.82
C THR A 103 12.99 -5.96 5.58
N GLU A 104 12.60 -6.01 6.86
CA GLU A 104 12.45 -4.79 7.67
C GLU A 104 13.73 -3.93 7.66
N ARG A 105 14.89 -4.56 7.82
CA ARG A 105 16.19 -3.87 7.77
C ARG A 105 16.43 -3.20 6.41
N LEU A 106 16.13 -3.89 5.31
CA LEU A 106 16.32 -3.32 3.97
C LEU A 106 15.33 -2.18 3.70
N PHE A 107 14.10 -2.33 4.18
CA PHE A 107 13.07 -1.31 4.08
C PHE A 107 13.51 -0.03 4.79
N LEU A 108 14.02 -0.16 6.03
CA LEU A 108 14.52 0.98 6.81
C LEU A 108 15.77 1.62 6.20
N ASP A 109 16.70 0.82 5.64
CA ASP A 109 17.87 1.35 4.92
C ASP A 109 17.49 2.21 3.71
N LYS A 110 16.36 1.88 3.05
CA LYS A 110 15.83 2.62 1.90
C LYS A 110 14.66 3.54 2.23
N TYR A 111 14.37 3.76 3.51
CA TYR A 111 13.17 4.44 3.99
C TYR A 111 12.90 5.77 3.28
N GLY A 112 13.90 6.64 3.20
CA GLY A 112 13.75 7.96 2.58
C GLY A 112 13.32 7.87 1.10
N ARG A 113 13.89 6.94 0.33
CA ARG A 113 13.52 6.73 -1.08
C ARG A 113 12.12 6.13 -1.20
N ILE A 114 11.79 5.16 -0.34
CA ILE A 114 10.45 4.55 -0.31
C ILE A 114 9.38 5.62 0.00
N CYS A 115 9.60 6.46 1.00
CA CYS A 115 8.69 7.56 1.32
C CYS A 115 8.51 8.53 0.16
N LEU A 116 9.59 8.91 -0.54
CA LEU A 116 9.49 9.78 -1.72
C LEU A 116 8.67 9.13 -2.84
N CYS A 117 8.90 7.84 -3.14
CA CYS A 117 8.10 7.11 -4.12
C CYS A 117 6.63 7.03 -3.72
N LEU A 118 6.35 6.76 -2.44
CA LEU A 118 4.98 6.71 -1.92
C LEU A 118 4.28 8.06 -2.00
N ASP A 119 4.97 9.15 -1.66
CA ASP A 119 4.41 10.50 -1.72
C ASP A 119 4.06 10.88 -3.17
N GLU A 120 4.91 10.52 -4.14
CA GLU A 120 4.58 10.68 -5.56
C GLU A 120 3.39 9.84 -6.01
N ILE A 121 3.32 8.58 -5.58
CA ILE A 121 2.23 7.67 -5.93
C ILE A 121 0.93 8.18 -5.32
N VAL A 122 0.90 8.47 -4.02
CA VAL A 122 -0.29 8.98 -3.33
C VAL A 122 -0.75 10.30 -3.93
N TRP A 123 0.18 11.20 -4.27
CA TRP A 123 -0.13 12.46 -4.94
C TRP A 123 -0.77 12.24 -6.32
N LYS A 124 -0.19 11.36 -7.15
CA LYS A 124 -0.70 11.07 -8.51
C LYS A 124 -2.02 10.29 -8.46
N VAL A 125 -2.13 9.34 -7.55
CA VAL A 125 -3.30 8.47 -7.37
C VAL A 125 -4.49 9.29 -6.87
N SER A 126 -4.28 10.30 -6.01
CA SER A 126 -5.32 11.25 -5.56
C SER A 126 -6.10 11.92 -6.70
N SER A 127 -5.61 11.86 -7.94
CA SER A 127 -6.37 12.17 -9.15
C SER A 127 -6.79 10.87 -9.87
N PRO A 128 -8.10 10.50 -9.87
CA PRO A 128 -8.58 9.21 -10.40
C PRO A 128 -8.18 8.93 -11.85
N ARG A 129 -7.93 9.97 -12.65
CA ARG A 129 -7.54 9.86 -14.07
C ARG A 129 -6.10 9.40 -14.30
N LEU A 130 -5.23 9.44 -13.29
CA LEU A 130 -3.79 9.18 -13.42
C LEU A 130 -3.39 7.71 -13.16
N ILE A 131 -4.27 6.91 -12.56
CA ILE A 131 -4.02 5.47 -12.31
C ILE A 131 -3.77 4.73 -13.64
N TYR A 132 -4.60 5.00 -14.65
CA TYR A 132 -4.45 4.45 -16.01
C TYR A 132 -3.12 4.84 -16.69
N ILE A 133 -2.61 6.05 -16.44
CA ILE A 133 -1.38 6.54 -17.09
C ILE A 133 -0.14 5.90 -16.47
N LEU A 134 -0.13 5.68 -15.15
CA LEU A 134 0.98 5.00 -14.46
C LEU A 134 1.13 3.54 -14.91
N GLN A 135 0.01 2.82 -15.14
CA GLN A 135 0.05 1.48 -15.72
C GLN A 135 0.69 1.47 -17.12
N VAL A 136 0.39 2.44 -17.99
CA VAL A 136 0.98 2.51 -19.34
C VAL A 136 2.47 2.84 -19.29
N SER A 137 2.90 3.72 -18.37
CA SER A 137 4.32 4.04 -18.19
C SER A 137 5.12 2.90 -17.57
N GLN A 138 4.59 2.18 -16.57
CA GLN A 138 5.28 1.00 -16.03
C GLN A 138 5.28 -0.17 -17.02
N LYS A 139 4.17 -0.46 -17.72
CA LYS A 139 4.17 -1.48 -18.79
C LYS A 139 5.18 -1.16 -19.90
N ARG A 140 5.37 0.12 -20.27
CA ARG A 140 6.43 0.50 -21.24
C ARG A 140 7.85 0.29 -20.72
N LEU A 141 8.11 0.46 -19.43
CA LEU A 141 9.42 0.12 -18.85
C LEU A 141 9.67 -1.40 -18.82
N PHE A 142 8.64 -2.22 -18.61
CA PHE A 142 8.76 -3.69 -18.61
C PHE A 142 8.73 -4.34 -20.00
N THR A 143 8.55 -3.58 -21.10
CA THR A 143 8.64 -4.11 -22.48
C THR A 143 9.92 -3.69 -23.21
N VAL A 144 10.91 -3.17 -22.49
CA VAL A 144 12.25 -2.89 -23.03
C VAL A 144 13.31 -3.47 -22.08
N ASN A 145 13.47 -4.79 -22.14
CA ASN A 145 14.73 -5.54 -22.10
C ASN A 145 14.44 -7.04 -22.13
#